data_AF-A0A813ELD4-F1
#
_entry.id   AF-A0A813ELD4-F1
#
_cell.length_a   1.000
_cell.length_b   1.000
_cell.length_c   1.000
_cell.angle_alpha   90.00
_cell.angle_beta   90.00
_cell.angle_gamma   90.00
#
_symmetry.space_group_name_H-M   'P 1'
#
loop_
_entity.id
_entity.type
_entity.pdbx_description
1 polymer ?
#
loop_
_entity_poly.entity_id
_entity_poly.type
_entity_poly.pdbx_seq_one_letter_code
_entity_poly.pdbx_strand_id
1 'polypeptide(L)'
;MSSFEPSGLHAAATIKAQRALKEGAAENGEECFIDEVQWRADVIDLCRVMECAKKLWLILEHSNEAMIRTALEIMVCRVAKKTLWWQDFWYSVEEKREYFKSLVGQKLAIAIANAKRSKVDLSALQGSGEEDPRLAVLRKQLEESEAALKAARAAQAAAENDARNMREAAEEAAKRIADLEKSIETYRSQAKENAAAANTPAPKDDSEELRRLKAQLSERDKQVADLEQQLKDLTNEIKRRDSLPKEGNDKDSNAELQMAQRRIEDLEKQLKQARADLAAEKKKPPQGPTEKAEKPSKGASEKEKALSEQLEEEQRLREALEGELKNAQDELERLRLELEASKKLAKELQANLDRVLALQSGTGGPEVPVEAAPAEVPVTGMTQAEMDELARLCLVEADVEKLKAKLQKKNDQIKSLQE
;
A
#
# COMPACT_ATOMS: atom_id res chain seq x y z
N MET A 1 41.53 24.62 -86.54
CA MET A 1 41.06 23.38 -85.89
C MET A 1 41.29 23.53 -84.39
N SER A 2 40.24 23.90 -83.66
CA SER A 2 40.28 24.04 -82.20
C SER A 2 40.11 22.66 -81.59
N SER A 3 41.15 22.13 -80.94
CA SER A 3 41.10 20.84 -80.27
C SER A 3 40.15 20.91 -79.08
N PHE A 4 39.05 20.18 -79.18
CA PHE A 4 38.10 20.00 -78.09
C PHE A 4 38.72 19.02 -77.09
N GLU A 5 39.33 19.53 -76.03
CA GLU A 5 39.82 18.70 -74.93
C GLU A 5 38.61 18.12 -74.14
N PRO A 6 38.63 16.83 -73.78
CA PRO A 6 37.55 16.22 -73.00
C PRO A 6 37.38 16.93 -71.65
N SER A 7 36.14 17.32 -71.30
CA SER A 7 35.84 18.19 -70.15
C SER A 7 36.34 17.67 -68.79
N GLY A 8 36.56 16.36 -68.66
CA GLY A 8 37.10 15.74 -67.44
C GLY A 8 38.58 16.05 -67.18
N LEU A 9 39.40 16.17 -68.23
CA LEU A 9 40.83 16.51 -68.09
C LEU A 9 41.01 17.99 -67.77
N HIS A 10 40.14 18.84 -68.31
CA HIS A 10 40.12 20.27 -67.97
C HIS A 10 39.63 20.50 -66.53
N ALA A 11 38.64 19.72 -66.07
CA ALA A 11 38.22 19.73 -64.66
C ALA A 11 39.34 19.26 -63.72
N ALA A 12 40.04 18.18 -64.07
CA ALA A 12 41.17 17.69 -63.28
C ALA A 12 42.35 18.68 -63.24
N ALA A 13 42.66 19.34 -64.36
CA ALA A 13 43.70 20.37 -64.44
C ALA A 13 43.30 21.63 -63.64
N THR A 14 42.03 22.03 -63.69
CA THR A 14 41.50 23.17 -62.92
C THR A 14 41.50 22.88 -61.42
N ILE A 15 41.14 21.66 -61.01
CA ILE A 15 41.21 21.22 -59.61
C ILE A 15 42.66 21.18 -59.12
N LYS A 16 43.61 20.70 -59.95
CA LYS A 16 45.04 20.68 -59.62
C LYS A 16 45.63 22.09 -59.52
N ALA A 17 45.23 23.01 -60.40
CA ALA A 17 45.64 24.42 -60.34
C ALA A 17 45.05 25.15 -59.13
N GLN A 18 43.80 24.86 -58.75
CA GLN A 18 43.17 25.40 -57.54
C GLN A 18 43.78 24.86 -56.25
N ARG A 19 44.36 23.64 -56.26
CA ARG A 19 45.12 23.06 -55.13
C ARG A 19 46.48 23.75 -54.94
N ALA A 20 47.24 23.93 -56.02
CA ALA A 20 48.53 24.63 -55.98
C ALA A 20 48.42 26.09 -55.51
N LEU A 21 47.27 26.74 -55.77
CA LEU A 21 46.99 28.10 -55.29
C LEU A 21 46.58 28.17 -53.81
N LYS A 22 46.17 27.04 -53.21
CA LYS A 22 45.76 26.93 -51.79
C LYS A 22 46.84 26.36 -50.87
N GLU A 23 47.88 25.71 -51.42
CA GLU A 23 49.01 25.12 -50.66
C GLU A 23 49.97 26.14 -50.03
N GLY A 24 49.71 27.45 -50.15
CA GLY A 24 50.44 28.49 -49.42
C GLY A 24 50.01 28.70 -47.95
N ALA A 25 48.94 28.05 -47.49
CA ALA A 25 48.45 28.23 -46.12
C ALA A 25 47.58 27.06 -45.63
N ALA A 26 48.19 25.94 -45.24
CA ALA A 26 47.68 25.03 -44.21
C ALA A 26 48.59 23.79 -44.06
N GLU A 27 49.65 23.90 -43.25
CA GLU A 27 50.08 22.75 -42.46
C GLU A 27 49.00 22.52 -41.41
N ASN A 28 48.09 21.57 -41.64
CA ASN A 28 47.38 20.74 -40.65
C ASN A 28 46.08 20.18 -41.25
N GLY A 29 46.10 18.87 -41.56
CA GLY A 29 44.90 18.05 -41.78
C GLY A 29 44.41 18.01 -43.23
N GLU A 30 45.06 17.20 -44.08
CA GLU A 30 44.43 16.72 -45.30
C GLU A 30 43.22 15.85 -44.93
N GLU A 31 42.00 16.38 -45.09
CA GLU A 31 40.78 15.58 -45.00
C GLU A 31 40.75 14.59 -46.19
N CYS A 32 40.96 13.31 -45.89
CA CYS A 32 40.80 12.22 -46.85
C CYS A 32 39.32 12.09 -47.22
N PHE A 33 38.95 12.54 -48.43
CA PHE A 33 37.58 12.46 -48.94
C PHE A 33 37.33 11.04 -49.49
N ILE A 34 36.37 10.31 -48.90
CA ILE A 34 35.96 8.96 -49.33
C ILE A 34 34.69 9.09 -50.16
N ASP A 35 34.73 8.68 -51.43
CA ASP A 35 33.56 8.62 -52.32
C ASP A 35 32.75 7.35 -52.04
N GLU A 36 31.62 7.54 -51.35
CA GLU A 36 30.76 6.47 -50.87
C GLU A 36 30.02 5.70 -51.98
N VAL A 37 29.74 6.36 -53.11
CA VAL A 37 29.01 5.75 -54.24
C VAL A 37 29.91 4.80 -55.00
N GLN A 38 31.16 5.21 -55.24
CA GLN A 38 32.20 4.36 -55.82
C GLN A 38 32.50 3.15 -54.91
N TRP A 39 32.61 3.36 -53.59
CA TRP A 39 32.88 2.30 -52.61
C TRP A 39 31.81 1.19 -52.60
N ARG A 40 30.52 1.54 -52.67
CA ARG A 40 29.42 0.54 -52.68
C ARG A 40 29.43 -0.34 -53.93
N ALA A 41 29.92 0.17 -55.06
CA ALA A 41 30.01 -0.56 -56.32
C ALA A 41 31.17 -1.58 -56.33
N ASP A 42 32.26 -1.31 -55.61
CA ASP A 42 33.52 -2.08 -55.67
C ASP A 42 33.62 -3.23 -54.63
N VAL A 43 32.68 -3.32 -53.67
CA VAL A 43 32.68 -4.31 -52.55
C VAL A 43 31.91 -5.59 -52.92
N ILE A 44 32.37 -6.32 -53.94
CA ILE A 44 31.75 -7.58 -54.41
C ILE A 44 32.55 -8.84 -54.02
N ASP A 45 33.82 -8.72 -53.59
CA ASP A 45 34.69 -9.89 -53.35
C ASP A 45 35.48 -9.80 -52.03
N LEU A 46 34.92 -10.33 -50.94
CA LEU A 46 35.49 -10.24 -49.59
C LEU A 46 36.78 -11.05 -49.38
N CYS A 47 37.00 -12.13 -50.15
CA CYS A 47 38.26 -12.88 -50.07
C CYS A 47 39.45 -12.03 -50.53
N ARG A 48 39.23 -11.25 -51.58
CA ARG A 48 40.16 -10.20 -52.01
C ARG A 48 40.31 -9.11 -50.96
N VAL A 49 39.25 -8.73 -50.22
CA VAL A 49 39.31 -7.70 -49.17
C VAL A 49 40.19 -8.12 -47.98
N MET A 50 40.13 -9.37 -47.52
CA MET A 50 40.95 -9.85 -46.41
C MET A 50 42.42 -10.06 -46.83
N GLU A 51 42.66 -10.49 -48.06
CA GLU A 51 44.01 -10.65 -48.60
C GLU A 51 44.63 -9.29 -48.99
N CYS A 52 43.82 -8.33 -49.44
CA CYS A 52 44.19 -6.93 -49.54
C CYS A 52 44.43 -6.32 -48.16
N ALA A 53 43.63 -6.55 -47.12
CA ALA A 53 43.88 -5.99 -45.78
C ALA A 53 45.22 -6.49 -45.20
N LYS A 54 45.58 -7.75 -45.43
CA LYS A 54 46.87 -8.33 -45.06
C LYS A 54 48.05 -7.77 -45.87
N LYS A 55 47.85 -7.44 -47.16
CA LYS A 55 48.87 -6.82 -48.04
C LYS A 55 48.94 -5.29 -47.90
N LEU A 56 47.83 -4.61 -47.61
CA LEU A 56 47.73 -3.18 -47.28
C LEU A 56 48.35 -2.91 -45.91
N TRP A 57 48.18 -3.80 -44.92
CA TRP A 57 48.89 -3.70 -43.63
C TRP A 57 50.42 -3.73 -43.79
N LEU A 58 50.92 -4.38 -44.85
CA LEU A 58 52.36 -4.46 -45.16
C LEU A 58 52.85 -3.38 -46.14
N ILE A 59 51.96 -2.70 -46.88
CA ILE A 59 52.32 -1.75 -47.95
C ILE A 59 51.88 -0.30 -47.63
N LEU A 60 50.83 -0.10 -46.83
CA LEU A 60 50.19 1.18 -46.54
C LEU A 60 50.35 1.57 -45.07
N GLU A 61 51.59 1.86 -44.69
CA GLU A 61 51.90 2.73 -43.56
C GLU A 61 51.25 4.14 -43.72
N HIS A 62 50.69 4.47 -44.90
CA HIS A 62 50.33 5.85 -45.26
C HIS A 62 48.93 6.16 -45.83
N SER A 63 47.96 5.25 -46.10
CA SER A 63 46.73 5.73 -46.81
C SER A 63 45.36 5.03 -46.70
N ASN A 64 45.08 4.14 -45.75
CA ASN A 64 43.65 3.89 -45.44
C ASN A 64 43.41 3.39 -44.01
N GLU A 65 43.74 4.28 -43.07
CA GLU A 65 43.60 4.06 -41.63
C GLU A 65 42.18 3.61 -41.25
N ALA A 66 41.14 4.15 -41.87
CA ALA A 66 39.75 3.78 -41.59
C ALA A 66 39.46 2.29 -41.92
N MET A 67 40.03 1.75 -43.00
CA MET A 67 39.89 0.34 -43.35
C MET A 67 40.65 -0.57 -42.37
N ILE A 68 41.87 -0.20 -42.01
CA ILE A 68 42.67 -0.97 -41.04
C ILE A 68 41.97 -0.95 -39.68
N ARG A 69 41.46 0.20 -39.24
CA ARG A 69 40.69 0.34 -38.00
C ARG A 69 39.40 -0.46 -38.03
N THR A 70 38.64 -0.41 -39.13
CA THR A 70 37.40 -1.21 -39.28
C THR A 70 37.70 -2.72 -39.27
N ALA A 71 38.75 -3.16 -39.97
CA ALA A 71 39.18 -4.56 -39.97
C ALA A 71 39.64 -5.00 -38.58
N LEU A 72 40.46 -4.19 -37.89
CA LEU A 72 40.89 -4.44 -36.52
C LEU A 72 39.69 -4.48 -35.56
N GLU A 73 38.74 -3.57 -35.68
CA GLU A 73 37.53 -3.55 -34.86
C GLU A 73 36.68 -4.81 -35.07
N ILE A 74 36.53 -5.30 -36.31
CA ILE A 74 35.82 -6.56 -36.58
C ILE A 74 36.57 -7.74 -35.97
N MET A 75 37.89 -7.78 -36.10
CA MET A 75 38.73 -8.86 -35.56
C MET A 75 38.75 -8.88 -34.03
N VAL A 76 38.79 -7.72 -33.38
CA VAL A 76 38.91 -7.57 -31.92
C VAL A 76 37.54 -7.62 -31.23
N CYS A 77 36.47 -7.18 -31.88
CA CYS A 77 35.13 -7.19 -31.30
C CYS A 77 34.63 -8.61 -31.06
N ARG A 78 34.37 -8.96 -29.78
CA ARG A 78 33.95 -10.30 -29.35
C ARG A 78 32.68 -10.83 -30.04
N VAL A 79 31.81 -9.93 -30.46
CA VAL A 79 30.56 -10.25 -31.18
C VAL A 79 30.84 -10.42 -32.67
N ALA A 80 31.55 -9.46 -33.28
CA ALA A 80 31.85 -9.42 -34.71
C ALA A 80 32.79 -10.54 -35.15
N LYS A 81 33.74 -10.96 -34.31
CA LYS A 81 34.72 -12.01 -34.66
C LYS A 81 34.08 -13.33 -35.06
N LYS A 82 32.82 -13.60 -34.68
CA LYS A 82 32.09 -14.82 -35.06
C LYS A 82 31.90 -14.93 -36.58
N THR A 83 31.92 -13.82 -37.32
CA THR A 83 31.82 -13.84 -38.79
C THR A 83 33.06 -14.41 -39.46
N LEU A 84 34.22 -14.35 -38.80
CA LEU A 84 35.47 -14.96 -39.28
C LEU A 84 35.45 -16.50 -39.21
N TRP A 85 34.47 -17.08 -38.51
CA TRP A 85 34.30 -18.53 -38.34
C TRP A 85 33.28 -19.10 -39.32
N TRP A 86 32.72 -18.26 -40.18
CA TRP A 86 31.83 -18.73 -41.23
C TRP A 86 32.63 -19.50 -42.27
N GLN A 87 32.11 -20.65 -42.69
CA GLN A 87 32.74 -21.49 -43.70
C GLN A 87 32.87 -20.75 -45.03
N ASP A 88 33.83 -21.16 -45.87
CA ASP A 88 34.27 -20.47 -47.10
C ASP A 88 33.17 -20.13 -48.13
N PHE A 89 31.94 -20.62 -47.96
CA PHE A 89 30.78 -20.36 -48.82
C PHE A 89 29.69 -19.48 -48.19
N TRP A 90 29.94 -18.82 -47.05
CA TRP A 90 28.92 -18.00 -46.40
C TRP A 90 28.43 -16.83 -47.28
N TYR A 91 29.23 -16.40 -48.26
CA TYR A 91 28.90 -15.36 -49.22
C TYR A 91 27.71 -15.72 -50.13
N SER A 92 27.45 -17.02 -50.34
CA SER A 92 26.30 -17.49 -51.10
C SER A 92 25.01 -17.51 -50.27
N VAL A 93 25.10 -17.29 -48.96
CA VAL A 93 23.95 -17.16 -48.06
C VAL A 93 23.59 -15.69 -47.93
N GLU A 94 22.50 -15.27 -48.56
CA GLU A 94 22.02 -13.88 -48.63
C GLU A 94 21.98 -13.21 -47.23
N GLU A 95 21.38 -13.88 -46.25
CA GLU A 95 21.22 -13.36 -44.89
C GLU A 95 22.57 -13.08 -44.21
N LYS A 96 23.55 -13.97 -44.38
CA LYS A 96 24.89 -13.79 -43.79
C LYS A 96 25.64 -12.66 -44.50
N ARG A 97 25.44 -12.53 -45.82
CA ARG A 97 26.00 -11.43 -46.61
C ARG A 97 25.47 -10.08 -46.17
N GLU A 98 24.15 -9.94 -46.05
CA GLU A 98 23.51 -8.70 -45.59
C GLU A 98 23.87 -8.37 -44.13
N TYR A 99 23.91 -9.37 -43.25
CA TYR A 99 24.42 -9.17 -41.88
C TYR A 99 25.85 -8.64 -41.87
N PHE A 100 26.74 -9.21 -42.68
CA PHE A 100 28.14 -8.77 -42.74
C PHE A 100 28.28 -7.36 -43.32
N LYS A 101 27.52 -7.01 -44.36
CA LYS A 101 27.49 -5.65 -44.90
C LYS A 101 27.03 -4.65 -43.84
N SER A 102 25.97 -4.96 -43.09
CA SER A 102 25.49 -4.12 -41.98
C SER A 102 26.55 -3.96 -40.89
N LEU A 103 27.21 -5.05 -40.51
CA LEU A 103 28.28 -5.05 -39.52
C LEU A 103 29.47 -4.18 -39.95
N VAL A 104 29.93 -4.31 -41.21
CA VAL A 104 30.99 -3.47 -41.76
C VAL A 104 30.57 -2.00 -41.79
N GLY A 105 29.34 -1.71 -42.22
CA GLY A 105 28.81 -0.35 -42.21
C GLY A 105 28.81 0.27 -40.81
N GLN A 106 28.34 -0.46 -39.79
CA GLN A 106 28.34 0.01 -38.39
C GLN A 106 29.75 0.29 -37.88
N LYS A 107 30.70 -0.62 -38.11
CA LYS A 107 32.09 -0.44 -37.68
C LYS A 107 32.78 0.70 -38.41
N LEU A 108 32.54 0.83 -39.70
CA LEU A 108 33.06 1.93 -40.50
C LEU A 108 32.53 3.29 -40.01
N ALA A 109 31.23 3.39 -39.69
CA ALA A 109 30.64 4.61 -39.14
C ALA A 109 31.28 5.00 -37.79
N ILE A 110 31.53 4.02 -36.92
CA ILE A 110 32.25 4.22 -35.64
C ILE A 110 33.68 4.70 -35.91
N ALA A 111 34.41 4.04 -36.81
CA ALA A 111 35.79 4.40 -37.15
C ALA A 111 35.88 5.83 -37.71
N ILE A 112 34.96 6.23 -38.60
CA ILE A 112 34.88 7.58 -39.17
C ILE A 112 34.53 8.61 -38.10
N ALA A 113 33.53 8.35 -37.26
CA ALA A 113 33.13 9.25 -36.18
C ALA A 113 34.27 9.47 -35.18
N ASN A 114 35.00 8.40 -34.83
CA ASN A 114 36.19 8.48 -33.97
C ASN A 114 37.32 9.29 -34.62
N ALA A 115 37.55 9.13 -35.93
CA ALA A 115 38.55 9.91 -36.66
C ALA A 115 38.19 11.40 -36.70
N LYS A 116 36.89 11.72 -36.88
CA LYS A 116 36.37 13.09 -36.92
C LYS A 116 36.07 13.70 -35.55
N ARG A 117 36.24 12.95 -34.45
CA ARG A 117 35.82 13.31 -33.08
C ARG A 117 34.33 13.74 -32.99
N SER A 118 33.48 13.18 -33.84
CA SER A 118 32.05 13.47 -33.87
C SER A 118 31.25 12.38 -33.14
N LYS A 119 29.98 12.67 -32.81
CA LYS A 119 29.06 11.63 -32.31
C LYS A 119 28.84 10.58 -33.39
N VAL A 120 28.77 9.31 -33.01
CA VAL A 120 28.46 8.20 -33.91
C VAL A 120 26.99 8.31 -34.29
N ASP A 121 26.71 8.62 -35.56
CA ASP A 121 25.36 8.58 -36.11
C ASP A 121 25.15 7.25 -36.84
N LEU A 122 24.40 6.33 -36.22
CA LEU A 122 24.05 5.03 -36.79
C LEU A 122 22.66 5.04 -37.45
N SER A 123 21.98 6.19 -37.50
CA SER A 123 20.61 6.27 -38.00
C SER A 123 20.48 5.88 -39.47
N ALA A 124 21.51 6.15 -40.30
CA ALA A 124 21.52 5.77 -41.71
C ALA A 124 21.73 4.26 -41.96
N LEU A 125 22.24 3.53 -40.96
CA LEU A 125 22.52 2.08 -41.03
C LEU A 125 21.45 1.24 -40.34
N GLN A 126 20.67 1.85 -39.47
CA GLN A 126 19.33 1.39 -39.14
C GLN A 126 18.50 1.63 -40.39
N GLY A 127 18.60 0.69 -41.35
CA GLY A 127 17.88 0.80 -42.60
C GLY A 127 16.45 1.24 -42.33
N SER A 128 15.98 2.21 -43.11
CA SER A 128 14.58 2.67 -43.14
C SER A 128 13.63 1.57 -43.62
N GLY A 129 13.96 0.29 -43.36
CA GLY A 129 12.99 -0.78 -43.42
C GLY A 129 11.91 -0.39 -42.45
N GLU A 130 10.74 -0.07 -43.00
CA GLU A 130 9.49 -0.05 -42.28
C GLU A 130 9.58 -1.13 -41.21
N GLU A 131 9.64 -0.73 -39.94
CA GLU A 131 9.65 -1.68 -38.85
C GLU A 131 8.44 -2.58 -39.09
N ASP A 132 8.70 -3.88 -39.29
CA ASP A 132 7.64 -4.86 -39.49
C ASP A 132 6.59 -4.56 -38.42
N PRO A 133 5.32 -4.28 -38.80
CA PRO A 133 4.29 -3.88 -37.83
C PRO A 133 4.18 -4.89 -36.67
N ARG A 134 4.59 -6.14 -36.89
CA ARG A 134 4.71 -7.17 -35.85
C ARG A 134 5.77 -6.85 -34.80
N LEU A 135 6.94 -6.32 -35.19
CA LEU A 135 7.99 -5.91 -34.25
C LEU A 135 7.56 -4.71 -33.41
N ALA A 136 6.83 -3.75 -33.99
CA ALA A 136 6.26 -2.63 -33.24
C ALA A 136 5.26 -3.11 -32.18
N VAL A 137 4.39 -4.06 -32.54
CA VAL A 137 3.45 -4.70 -31.59
C VAL A 137 4.20 -5.45 -30.49
N LEU A 138 5.22 -6.23 -30.82
CA LEU A 138 5.99 -6.99 -29.83
C LEU A 138 6.77 -6.09 -28.87
N ARG A 139 7.32 -4.96 -29.35
CA ARG A 139 7.98 -3.98 -28.47
C ARG A 139 6.99 -3.32 -27.52
N LYS A 140 5.81 -2.95 -28.02
CA LYS A 140 4.75 -2.40 -27.18
C LYS A 140 4.31 -3.40 -26.11
N GLN A 141 4.12 -4.67 -26.48
CA GLN A 141 3.82 -5.74 -25.52
C GLN A 141 4.95 -5.95 -24.51
N LEU A 142 6.21 -5.86 -24.93
CA LEU A 142 7.35 -5.93 -24.04
C LEU A 142 7.35 -4.77 -23.03
N GLU A 143 7.17 -3.54 -23.49
CA GLU A 143 7.08 -2.34 -22.64
C GLU A 143 5.91 -2.43 -21.65
N GLU A 144 4.74 -2.88 -22.10
CA GLU A 144 3.57 -3.11 -21.25
C GLU A 144 3.85 -4.18 -20.18
N SER A 145 4.50 -5.29 -20.57
CA SER A 145 4.87 -6.36 -19.65
C SER A 145 5.94 -5.94 -18.63
N GLU A 146 6.92 -5.14 -19.05
CA GLU A 146 7.96 -4.60 -18.17
C GLU A 146 7.36 -3.58 -17.19
N ALA A 147 6.43 -2.74 -17.64
CA ALA A 147 5.69 -1.81 -16.79
C ALA A 147 4.83 -2.56 -15.77
N ALA A 148 4.12 -3.61 -16.18
CA ALA A 148 3.33 -4.45 -15.29
C ALA A 148 4.20 -5.15 -14.24
N LEU A 149 5.37 -5.67 -14.63
CA LEU A 149 6.32 -6.32 -13.72
C LEU A 149 6.88 -5.31 -12.70
N LYS A 150 7.21 -4.09 -13.15
CA LYS A 150 7.65 -3.00 -12.27
C LYS A 150 6.55 -2.62 -11.26
N ALA A 151 5.30 -2.52 -11.70
CA ALA A 151 4.16 -2.24 -10.83
C ALA A 151 3.93 -3.36 -9.80
N ALA A 152 3.98 -4.63 -10.22
CA ALA A 152 3.85 -5.78 -9.33
C ALA A 152 4.95 -5.81 -8.26
N ARG A 153 6.20 -5.50 -8.62
CA ARG A 153 7.31 -5.40 -7.65
C ARG A 153 7.12 -4.25 -6.66
N ALA A 154 6.60 -3.11 -7.12
CA ALA A 154 6.28 -1.99 -6.23
C ALA A 154 5.16 -2.35 -5.25
N ALA A 155 4.12 -3.04 -5.72
CA ALA A 155 3.01 -3.53 -4.89
C ALA A 155 3.50 -4.55 -3.85
N GLN A 156 4.37 -5.49 -4.24
CA GLN A 156 4.98 -6.43 -3.32
C GLN A 156 5.80 -5.73 -2.24
N ALA A 157 6.64 -4.75 -2.60
CA ALA A 157 7.42 -3.99 -1.64
C ALA A 157 6.54 -3.18 -0.66
N ALA A 158 5.41 -2.64 -1.14
CA ALA A 158 4.43 -1.96 -0.28
C ALA A 158 3.79 -2.95 0.72
N ALA A 159 3.34 -4.11 0.24
CA ALA A 159 2.75 -5.14 1.10
C ALA A 159 3.74 -5.69 2.15
N GLU A 160 5.02 -5.84 1.80
CA GLU A 160 6.07 -6.25 2.74
C GLU A 160 6.31 -5.20 3.84
N ASN A 161 6.29 -3.90 3.49
CA ASN A 161 6.39 -2.82 4.46
C ASN A 161 5.16 -2.76 5.39
N ASP A 162 3.96 -2.96 4.84
CA ASP A 162 2.74 -3.00 5.65
C ASP A 162 2.75 -4.19 6.63
N ALA A 163 3.18 -5.37 6.18
CA ALA A 163 3.33 -6.54 7.04
C ALA A 163 4.37 -6.29 8.15
N ARG A 164 5.45 -5.57 7.85
CA ARG A 164 6.45 -5.18 8.85
C ARG A 164 5.85 -4.20 9.88
N ASN A 165 5.16 -3.16 9.43
CA ASN A 165 4.51 -2.19 10.31
C ASN A 165 3.48 -2.87 11.23
N MET A 166 2.72 -3.83 10.71
CA MET A 166 1.75 -4.60 11.48
C MET A 166 2.41 -5.51 12.53
N ARG A 167 3.58 -6.10 12.22
CA ARG A 167 4.37 -6.85 13.22
C ARG A 167 4.91 -5.94 14.32
N GLU A 168 5.48 -4.79 13.96
CA GLU A 168 5.98 -3.82 14.93
C GLU A 168 4.85 -3.32 15.86
N ALA A 169 3.66 -3.03 15.29
CA ALA A 169 2.48 -2.67 16.07
C ALA A 169 1.99 -3.81 16.99
N ALA A 170 2.04 -5.07 16.54
CA ALA A 170 1.69 -6.22 17.35
C ALA A 170 2.68 -6.43 18.52
N GLU A 171 3.97 -6.24 18.28
CA GLU A 171 5.00 -6.30 19.33
C GLU A 171 4.82 -5.18 20.37
N GLU A 172 4.50 -3.95 19.94
CA GLU A 172 4.19 -2.87 20.87
C GLU A 172 2.92 -3.15 21.68
N ALA A 173 1.88 -3.70 21.06
CA ALA A 173 0.67 -4.09 21.76
C ALA A 173 0.95 -5.19 22.80
N ALA A 174 1.77 -6.18 22.45
CA ALA A 174 2.20 -7.25 23.37
C ALA A 174 2.99 -6.69 24.56
N LYS A 175 3.90 -5.74 24.34
CA LYS A 175 4.62 -5.04 25.43
C LYS A 175 3.66 -4.30 26.37
N ARG A 176 2.69 -3.56 25.82
CA ARG A 176 1.67 -2.86 26.62
C ARG A 176 0.83 -3.82 27.45
N ILE A 177 0.47 -4.98 26.90
CA ILE A 177 -0.26 -6.01 27.65
C ILE A 177 0.60 -6.53 28.80
N ALA A 178 1.86 -6.87 28.55
CA ALA A 178 2.78 -7.34 29.60
C ALA A 178 3.00 -6.31 30.72
N ASP A 179 3.05 -5.01 30.40
CA ASP A 179 3.16 -3.95 31.40
C ASP A 179 1.87 -3.78 32.23
N LEU A 180 0.70 -3.92 31.59
CA LEU A 180 -0.58 -3.93 32.30
C LEU A 180 -0.68 -5.15 33.23
N GLU A 181 -0.27 -6.35 32.79
CA GLU A 181 -0.23 -7.55 33.63
C GLU A 181 0.64 -7.37 34.87
N LYS A 182 1.83 -6.77 34.71
CA LYS A 182 2.69 -6.41 35.85
C LYS A 182 1.98 -5.45 36.80
N SER A 183 1.31 -4.42 36.28
CA SER A 183 0.57 -3.47 37.12
C SER A 183 -0.56 -4.15 37.90
N ILE A 184 -1.31 -5.05 37.26
CA ILE A 184 -2.38 -5.83 37.91
C ILE A 184 -1.81 -6.69 39.04
N GLU A 185 -0.67 -7.34 38.83
CA GLU A 185 -0.03 -8.14 39.87
C GLU A 185 0.46 -7.29 41.06
N THR A 186 0.97 -6.08 40.80
CA THR A 186 1.30 -5.15 41.90
C THR A 186 0.07 -4.73 42.70
N TYR A 187 -1.06 -4.43 42.04
CA TYR A 187 -2.32 -4.11 42.74
C TYR A 187 -2.88 -5.30 43.51
N ARG A 188 -2.79 -6.52 42.96
CA ARG A 188 -3.18 -7.75 43.67
C ARG A 188 -2.34 -7.97 44.92
N SER A 189 -1.04 -7.70 44.85
CA SER A 189 -0.14 -7.79 46.01
C SER A 189 -0.50 -6.74 47.08
N GLN A 190 -0.72 -5.49 46.69
CA GLN A 190 -1.17 -4.43 47.60
C GLN A 190 -2.54 -4.74 48.24
N ALA A 191 -3.48 -5.29 47.46
CA ALA A 191 -4.78 -5.70 47.98
C ALA A 191 -4.65 -6.81 49.03
N LYS A 192 -3.76 -7.79 48.82
CA LYS A 192 -3.45 -8.84 49.81
C LYS A 192 -2.82 -8.27 51.08
N GLU A 193 -1.86 -7.34 50.94
CA GLU A 193 -1.24 -6.66 52.09
C GLU A 193 -2.28 -5.85 52.90
N ASN A 194 -3.13 -5.09 52.22
CA ASN A 194 -4.20 -4.33 52.86
C ASN A 194 -5.24 -5.24 53.55
N ALA A 195 -5.59 -6.36 52.94
CA ALA A 195 -6.48 -7.35 53.54
C ALA A 195 -5.85 -8.02 54.78
N ALA A 196 -4.54 -8.29 54.75
CA ALA A 196 -3.81 -8.81 55.91
C ALA A 196 -3.77 -7.78 57.05
N ALA A 197 -3.51 -6.51 56.74
CA ALA A 197 -3.53 -5.42 57.74
C ALA A 197 -4.92 -5.24 58.38
N ALA A 198 -5.99 -5.41 57.61
CA ALA A 198 -7.37 -5.32 58.10
C ALA A 198 -7.79 -6.48 59.03
N ASN A 199 -7.14 -7.64 58.95
CA ASN A 199 -7.41 -8.80 59.81
C ASN A 199 -6.68 -8.76 61.15
N THR A 200 -5.90 -7.71 61.44
CA THR A 200 -5.32 -7.49 62.76
C THR A 200 -6.42 -7.01 63.72
N PRO A 201 -6.66 -7.67 64.87
CA PRO A 201 -7.79 -7.35 65.73
C PRO A 201 -7.66 -5.94 66.31
N ALA A 202 -8.60 -5.06 65.94
CA ALA A 202 -8.70 -3.70 66.46
C ALA A 202 -8.98 -3.70 67.99
N PRO A 203 -8.43 -2.71 68.73
CA PRO A 203 -8.67 -2.56 70.17
C PRO A 203 -10.17 -2.35 70.47
N LYS A 204 -10.64 -2.95 71.56
CA LYS A 204 -12.07 -3.20 71.85
C LYS A 204 -12.95 -1.97 72.10
N ASP A 205 -12.39 -0.76 72.20
CA ASP A 205 -13.14 0.45 72.53
C ASP A 205 -13.91 1.06 71.35
N ASP A 206 -13.48 0.82 70.10
CA ASP A 206 -14.16 1.37 68.92
C ASP A 206 -15.45 0.61 68.55
N SER A 207 -15.65 -0.59 69.12
CA SER A 207 -16.74 -1.50 68.72
C SER A 207 -18.13 -1.04 69.18
N GLU A 208 -18.25 -0.32 70.29
CA GLU A 208 -19.55 0.16 70.77
C GLU A 208 -19.98 1.44 70.05
N GLU A 209 -19.02 2.32 69.74
CA GLU A 209 -19.27 3.56 69.01
C GLU A 209 -19.66 3.28 67.54
N LEU A 210 -19.01 2.30 66.91
CA LEU A 210 -19.41 1.80 65.57
C LEU A 210 -20.82 1.20 65.56
N ARG A 211 -21.24 0.54 66.65
CA ARG A 211 -22.58 -0.04 66.77
C ARG A 211 -23.64 1.04 66.94
N ARG A 212 -23.32 2.11 67.70
CA ARG A 212 -24.17 3.29 67.86
C ARG A 212 -24.31 4.09 66.57
N LEU A 213 -23.21 4.31 65.84
CA LEU A 213 -23.20 5.01 64.55
C LEU A 213 -23.94 4.22 63.46
N LYS A 214 -23.81 2.88 63.43
CA LYS A 214 -24.60 2.03 62.53
C LYS A 214 -26.11 2.09 62.82
N ALA A 215 -26.49 2.13 64.11
CA ALA A 215 -27.90 2.29 64.49
C ALA A 215 -28.45 3.66 64.06
N GLN A 216 -27.67 4.73 64.22
CA GLN A 216 -28.04 6.08 63.78
C GLN A 216 -28.16 6.20 62.26
N LEU A 217 -27.27 5.55 61.49
CA LEU A 217 -27.38 5.50 60.03
C LEU A 217 -28.67 4.76 59.58
N SER A 218 -28.99 3.63 60.20
CA SER A 218 -30.22 2.89 59.88
C SER A 218 -31.49 3.67 60.20
N GLU A 219 -31.53 4.42 61.31
CA GLU A 219 -32.64 5.31 61.67
C GLU A 219 -32.82 6.44 60.64
N ARG A 220 -31.71 7.02 60.17
CA ARG A 220 -31.71 8.09 59.15
C ARG A 220 -32.12 7.56 57.78
N ASP A 221 -31.66 6.37 57.38
CA ASP A 221 -32.05 5.76 56.10
C ASP A 221 -33.56 5.45 56.07
N LYS A 222 -34.15 5.02 57.21
CA LYS A 222 -35.62 4.89 57.35
C LYS A 222 -36.33 6.24 57.20
N GLN A 223 -35.82 7.30 57.82
CA GLN A 223 -36.39 8.65 57.69
C GLN A 223 -36.32 9.18 56.24
N VAL A 224 -35.27 8.86 55.50
CA VAL A 224 -35.16 9.20 54.07
C VAL A 224 -36.18 8.41 53.24
N ALA A 225 -36.32 7.10 53.48
CA ALA A 225 -37.29 6.28 52.79
C ALA A 225 -38.75 6.75 53.03
N ASP A 226 -39.09 7.12 54.27
CA ASP A 226 -40.42 7.64 54.61
C ASP A 226 -40.71 8.98 53.91
N LEU A 227 -39.73 9.90 53.85
CA LEU A 227 -39.87 11.18 53.15
C LEU A 227 -39.97 11.00 51.63
N GLU A 228 -39.22 10.08 51.03
CA GLU A 228 -39.31 9.76 49.61
C GLU A 228 -40.67 9.17 49.24
N GLN A 229 -41.24 8.33 50.11
CA GLN A 229 -42.58 7.79 49.95
C GLN A 229 -43.65 8.90 50.02
N GLN A 230 -43.55 9.82 50.99
CA GLN A 230 -44.47 10.97 51.10
C GLN A 230 -44.44 11.88 49.87
N LEU A 231 -43.25 12.14 49.30
CA LEU A 231 -43.13 12.91 48.05
C LEU A 231 -43.78 12.19 46.87
N LYS A 232 -43.61 10.87 46.78
CA LYS A 232 -44.21 10.07 45.72
C LYS A 232 -45.75 10.10 45.80
N ASP A 233 -46.30 10.01 47.00
CA ASP A 233 -47.74 10.06 47.21
C ASP A 233 -48.34 11.43 46.87
N LEU A 234 -47.70 12.53 47.31
CA LEU A 234 -48.11 13.89 46.95
C LEU A 234 -47.99 14.17 45.44
N THR A 235 -46.92 13.68 44.80
CA THR A 235 -46.73 13.82 43.34
C THR A 235 -47.84 13.09 42.57
N ASN A 236 -48.23 11.90 43.04
CA ASN A 236 -49.33 11.15 42.45
C ASN A 236 -50.68 11.83 42.68
N GLU A 237 -50.87 12.49 43.82
CA GLU A 237 -52.07 13.27 44.13
C GLU A 237 -52.22 14.50 43.23
N ILE A 238 -51.12 15.22 42.95
CA ILE A 238 -51.09 16.32 41.98
C ILE A 238 -51.42 15.82 40.58
N LYS A 239 -50.77 14.73 40.12
CA LYS A 239 -51.06 14.15 38.79
C LYS A 239 -52.52 13.72 38.65
N ARG A 240 -53.13 13.17 39.70
CA ARG A 240 -54.56 12.82 39.72
C ARG A 240 -55.44 14.07 39.63
N ARG A 241 -55.10 15.15 40.36
CA ARG A 241 -55.82 16.43 40.30
C ARG A 241 -55.70 17.13 38.95
N ASP A 242 -54.51 17.09 38.32
CA ASP A 242 -54.29 17.64 36.97
C ASP A 242 -55.05 16.86 35.87
N SER A 243 -55.39 15.59 36.12
CA SER A 243 -56.14 14.73 35.19
C SER A 243 -57.67 14.81 35.32
N LEU A 244 -58.22 15.55 36.30
CA LEU A 244 -59.66 15.73 36.46
C LEU A 244 -60.19 16.87 35.57
N PRO A 245 -61.36 16.74 34.91
CA PRO A 245 -61.96 17.81 34.12
C PRO A 245 -62.28 19.01 35.01
N LYS A 246 -61.83 20.21 34.61
CA LYS A 246 -62.09 21.48 35.30
C LYS A 246 -63.56 21.89 35.13
N GLU A 247 -64.45 21.28 35.89
CA GLU A 247 -65.82 21.77 36.05
C GLU A 247 -65.97 22.47 37.41
N GLY A 248 -65.94 23.81 37.35
CA GLY A 248 -66.64 24.71 38.27
C GLY A 248 -66.23 24.70 39.74
N ASN A 249 -65.13 25.39 40.08
CA ASN A 249 -65.02 26.49 41.06
C ASN A 249 -63.51 26.76 41.31
N ASP A 250 -62.89 27.53 40.41
CA ASP A 250 -61.44 27.56 40.18
C ASP A 250 -60.57 28.33 41.20
N LYS A 251 -61.16 28.90 42.26
CA LYS A 251 -60.38 29.72 43.21
C LYS A 251 -59.85 28.91 44.39
N ASP A 252 -60.65 28.02 44.96
CA ASP A 252 -60.26 27.23 46.13
C ASP A 252 -59.34 26.07 45.74
N SER A 253 -59.63 25.39 44.62
CA SER A 253 -58.80 24.32 44.06
C SER A 253 -57.41 24.80 43.65
N ASN A 254 -57.31 26.04 43.15
CA ASN A 254 -56.03 26.64 42.77
C ASN A 254 -55.24 27.09 44.02
N ALA A 255 -55.91 27.57 45.07
CA ALA A 255 -55.26 27.89 46.35
C ALA A 255 -54.72 26.63 47.06
N GLU A 256 -55.47 25.52 47.03
CA GLU A 256 -54.99 24.23 47.55
C GLU A 256 -53.83 23.65 46.73
N LEU A 257 -53.86 23.76 45.40
CA LEU A 257 -52.73 23.38 44.54
C LEU A 257 -51.48 24.21 44.84
N GLN A 258 -51.62 25.52 45.06
CA GLN A 258 -50.50 26.38 45.47
C GLN A 258 -49.97 26.01 46.86
N MET A 259 -50.83 25.63 47.81
CA MET A 259 -50.38 25.15 49.12
C MET A 259 -49.67 23.80 49.02
N ALA A 260 -50.15 22.88 48.18
CA ALA A 260 -49.50 21.59 47.92
C ALA A 260 -48.13 21.79 47.25
N GLN A 261 -48.02 22.72 46.29
CA GLN A 261 -46.74 23.08 45.65
C GLN A 261 -45.74 23.66 46.66
N ARG A 262 -46.17 24.59 47.51
CA ARG A 262 -45.31 25.13 48.59
C ARG A 262 -44.89 24.05 49.58
N ARG A 263 -45.78 23.11 49.90
CA ARG A 263 -45.46 21.99 50.79
C ARG A 263 -44.42 21.05 50.18
N ILE A 264 -44.47 20.80 48.86
CA ILE A 264 -43.44 20.05 48.14
C ILE A 264 -42.11 20.79 48.18
N GLU A 265 -42.09 22.11 47.91
CA GLU A 265 -40.86 22.90 47.99
C GLU A 265 -40.21 22.87 49.38
N ASP A 266 -41.02 22.93 50.44
CA ASP A 266 -40.51 22.83 51.82
C ASP A 266 -39.97 21.43 52.14
N LEU A 267 -40.64 20.37 51.67
CA LEU A 267 -40.16 18.99 51.83
C LEU A 267 -38.89 18.72 51.02
N GLU A 268 -38.77 19.27 49.81
CA GLU A 268 -37.54 19.21 49.01
C GLU A 268 -36.37 19.92 49.70
N LYS A 269 -36.62 21.09 50.30
CA LYS A 269 -35.61 21.78 51.12
C LYS A 269 -35.21 20.94 52.34
N GLN A 270 -36.17 20.32 53.04
CA GLN A 270 -35.88 19.45 54.17
C GLN A 270 -35.09 18.21 53.76
N LEU A 271 -35.41 17.57 52.63
CA LEU A 271 -34.65 16.44 52.10
C LEU A 271 -33.24 16.85 51.66
N LYS A 272 -33.10 18.01 51.05
CA LYS A 272 -31.79 18.55 50.68
C LYS A 272 -30.94 18.83 51.92
N GLN A 273 -31.53 19.39 52.98
CA GLN A 273 -30.86 19.62 54.25
C GLN A 273 -30.51 18.29 54.94
N ALA A 274 -31.45 17.34 55.03
CA ALA A 274 -31.19 16.03 55.64
C ALA A 274 -30.12 15.23 54.88
N ARG A 275 -30.09 15.32 53.55
CA ARG A 275 -29.02 14.74 52.72
C ARG A 275 -27.69 15.46 52.93
N ALA A 276 -27.69 16.77 53.11
CA ALA A 276 -26.50 17.55 53.45
C ALA A 276 -25.97 17.21 54.85
N ASP A 277 -26.85 17.03 55.83
CA ASP A 277 -26.51 16.65 57.20
C ASP A 277 -25.98 15.21 57.24
N LEU A 278 -26.61 14.25 56.56
CA LEU A 278 -26.07 12.89 56.36
C LEU A 278 -24.71 12.91 55.66
N ALA A 279 -24.55 13.79 54.67
CA ALA A 279 -23.30 14.01 53.97
C ALA A 279 -22.21 14.65 54.84
N ALA A 280 -22.58 15.43 55.86
CA ALA A 280 -21.68 16.05 56.82
C ALA A 280 -21.32 15.09 57.96
N GLU A 281 -22.27 14.31 58.46
CA GLU A 281 -22.08 13.25 59.46
C GLU A 281 -21.13 12.16 58.91
N LYS A 282 -21.33 11.74 57.65
CA LYS A 282 -20.40 10.82 56.94
C LYS A 282 -19.00 11.41 56.70
N LYS A 283 -18.81 12.72 56.87
CA LYS A 283 -17.52 13.42 56.71
C LYS A 283 -16.86 13.76 58.06
N LYS A 284 -17.50 13.49 59.21
CA LYS A 284 -16.96 13.80 60.54
C LYS A 284 -15.97 12.69 60.97
N PRO A 285 -14.66 12.96 61.11
CA PRO A 285 -13.71 11.95 61.58
C PRO A 285 -13.90 11.68 63.08
N PRO A 286 -13.66 10.44 63.58
CA PRO A 286 -13.75 10.13 65.01
C PRO A 286 -12.70 10.94 65.80
N GLN A 287 -13.13 11.56 66.90
CA GLN A 287 -12.25 12.34 67.78
C GLN A 287 -11.64 11.43 68.85
N GLY A 288 -10.42 10.95 68.59
CA GLY A 288 -9.48 10.39 69.56
C GLY A 288 -8.06 10.91 69.28
N PRO A 289 -7.17 11.04 70.28
CA PRO A 289 -6.00 11.91 70.20
C PRO A 289 -4.84 11.29 69.39
N THR A 290 -4.53 11.97 68.27
CA THR A 290 -3.23 12.09 67.59
C THR A 290 -2.33 10.85 67.48
N GLU A 291 -2.35 10.21 66.30
CA GLU A 291 -1.17 10.15 65.43
C GLU A 291 -1.58 9.91 63.97
N LYS A 292 -0.76 10.43 63.05
CA LYS A 292 -1.07 10.73 61.65
C LYS A 292 -1.51 9.49 60.84
N ALA A 293 -2.72 9.49 60.29
CA ALA A 293 -3.05 8.72 59.10
C ALA A 293 -4.23 9.34 58.33
N GLU A 294 -4.09 9.36 57.01
CA GLU A 294 -4.92 10.04 56.04
C GLU A 294 -6.35 9.48 55.91
N LYS A 295 -7.25 10.37 55.51
CA LYS A 295 -8.69 10.19 55.27
C LYS A 295 -9.06 8.94 54.43
N PRO A 296 -10.13 8.19 54.78
CA PRO A 296 -10.93 7.47 53.80
C PRO A 296 -12.22 8.25 53.47
N SER A 297 -12.48 8.33 52.17
CA SER A 297 -13.35 9.31 51.53
C SER A 297 -14.68 8.73 51.07
N LYS A 298 -15.64 9.63 50.91
CA LYS A 298 -16.84 9.54 50.05
C LYS A 298 -16.62 9.03 48.62
N GLY A 299 -15.40 8.75 48.20
CA GLY A 299 -15.08 8.29 46.86
C GLY A 299 -15.55 6.88 46.55
N ALA A 300 -15.93 6.02 47.50
CA ALA A 300 -16.31 4.64 47.18
C ALA A 300 -17.62 4.54 46.37
N SER A 301 -18.66 5.29 46.74
CA SER A 301 -19.96 5.24 46.07
C SER A 301 -19.99 6.00 44.73
N GLU A 302 -19.24 7.11 44.61
CA GLU A 302 -19.05 7.80 43.33
C GLU A 302 -18.14 7.00 42.39
N LYS A 303 -17.15 6.27 42.92
CA LYS A 303 -16.34 5.34 42.12
C LYS A 303 -17.14 4.14 41.65
N GLU A 304 -18.03 3.57 42.46
CA GLU A 304 -18.92 2.47 42.01
C GLU A 304 -19.89 2.92 40.91
N LYS A 305 -20.48 4.13 41.02
CA LYS A 305 -21.30 4.67 39.94
C LYS A 305 -20.50 4.98 38.68
N ALA A 306 -19.32 5.58 38.81
CA ALA A 306 -18.45 5.84 37.67
C ALA A 306 -17.94 4.55 37.01
N LEU A 307 -17.66 3.51 37.80
CA LEU A 307 -17.29 2.18 37.31
C LEU A 307 -18.48 1.50 36.62
N SER A 308 -19.70 1.65 37.13
CA SER A 308 -20.92 1.13 36.50
C SER A 308 -21.21 1.81 35.17
N GLU A 309 -21.10 3.14 35.08
CA GLU A 309 -21.26 3.88 33.83
C GLU A 309 -20.16 3.52 32.82
N GLN A 310 -18.91 3.39 33.27
CA GLN A 310 -17.81 2.91 32.42
C GLN A 310 -18.04 1.48 31.92
N LEU A 311 -18.61 0.60 32.75
CA LEU A 311 -18.92 -0.78 32.35
C LEU A 311 -20.02 -0.80 31.27
N GLU A 312 -21.07 0.00 31.41
CA GLU A 312 -22.12 0.10 30.39
C GLU A 312 -21.61 0.72 29.08
N GLU A 313 -20.74 1.73 29.16
CA GLU A 313 -20.14 2.37 27.99
C GLU A 313 -19.20 1.41 27.25
N GLU A 314 -18.42 0.61 27.99
CA GLU A 314 -17.59 -0.48 27.46
C GLU A 314 -18.43 -1.59 26.83
N GLN A 315 -19.58 -1.94 27.42
CA GLN A 315 -20.51 -2.91 26.84
C GLN A 315 -21.10 -2.42 25.52
N ARG A 316 -21.51 -1.14 25.44
CA ARG A 316 -22.00 -0.54 24.19
C ARG A 316 -20.93 -0.49 23.11
N LEU A 317 -19.70 -0.12 23.47
CA LEU A 317 -18.56 -0.14 22.55
C LEU A 317 -18.26 -1.56 22.05
N ARG A 318 -18.38 -2.56 22.92
CA ARG A 318 -18.22 -3.96 22.54
C ARG A 318 -19.30 -4.43 21.58
N GLU A 319 -20.57 -4.13 21.84
CA GLU A 319 -21.67 -4.46 20.92
C GLU A 319 -21.49 -3.80 19.55
N ALA A 320 -21.05 -2.53 19.52
CA ALA A 320 -20.72 -1.84 18.29
C ALA A 320 -19.57 -2.52 17.52
N LEU A 321 -18.49 -2.88 18.22
CA LEU A 321 -17.34 -3.59 17.63
C LEU A 321 -17.69 -5.00 17.17
N GLU A 322 -18.57 -5.72 17.89
CA GLU A 322 -19.09 -7.03 17.47
C GLU A 322 -19.93 -6.91 16.20
N GLY A 323 -20.73 -5.85 16.07
CA GLY A 323 -21.46 -5.53 14.85
C GLY A 323 -20.53 -5.22 13.67
N GLU A 324 -19.50 -4.40 13.88
CA GLU A 324 -18.48 -4.10 12.86
C GLU A 324 -17.70 -5.36 12.45
N LEU A 325 -17.31 -6.21 13.41
CA LEU A 325 -16.62 -7.47 13.13
C LEU A 325 -17.49 -8.39 12.27
N LYS A 326 -18.78 -8.51 12.60
CA LYS A 326 -19.71 -9.34 11.83
C LYS A 326 -19.88 -8.83 10.40
N ASN A 327 -20.09 -7.53 10.23
CA ASN A 327 -20.18 -6.93 8.89
C ASN A 327 -18.90 -7.17 8.06
N ALA A 328 -17.73 -7.03 8.68
CA ALA A 328 -16.46 -7.26 8.01
C ALA A 328 -16.19 -8.74 7.69
N GLN A 329 -16.68 -9.67 8.53
CA GLN A 329 -16.67 -11.11 8.24
C GLN A 329 -17.58 -11.45 7.06
N ASP A 330 -18.80 -10.91 7.03
CA ASP A 330 -19.74 -11.11 5.93
C ASP A 330 -19.17 -10.55 4.61
N GLU A 331 -18.48 -9.41 4.67
CA GLU A 331 -17.81 -8.82 3.52
C GLU A 331 -16.62 -9.65 3.03
N LEU A 332 -15.78 -10.20 3.94
CA LEU A 332 -14.73 -11.15 3.57
C LEU A 332 -15.28 -12.42 2.92
N GLU A 333 -16.41 -12.95 3.41
CA GLU A 333 -17.04 -14.14 2.84
C GLU A 333 -17.59 -13.86 1.43
N ARG A 334 -18.26 -12.72 1.24
CA ARG A 334 -18.69 -12.24 -0.09
C ARG A 334 -17.52 -12.19 -1.06
N LEU A 335 -16.42 -11.61 -0.64
CA LEU A 335 -15.27 -11.40 -1.50
C LEU A 335 -14.49 -12.69 -1.78
N ARG A 336 -14.46 -13.65 -0.85
CA ARG A 336 -13.94 -15.00 -1.11
C ARG A 336 -14.74 -15.71 -2.19
N LEU A 337 -16.07 -15.59 -2.17
CA LEU A 337 -16.93 -16.14 -3.22
C LEU A 337 -16.65 -15.49 -4.58
N GLU A 338 -16.45 -14.17 -4.63
CA GLU A 338 -16.08 -13.45 -5.85
C GLU A 338 -14.69 -13.89 -6.38
N LEU A 339 -13.70 -14.06 -5.50
CA LEU A 339 -12.38 -14.57 -5.88
C LEU A 339 -12.45 -16.00 -6.43
N GLU A 340 -13.27 -16.88 -5.83
CA GLU A 340 -13.49 -18.23 -6.36
C GLU A 340 -14.18 -18.21 -7.72
N ALA A 341 -15.15 -17.31 -7.94
CA ALA A 341 -15.78 -17.11 -9.23
C ALA A 341 -14.77 -16.63 -10.29
N SER A 342 -13.94 -15.64 -9.97
CA SER A 342 -12.87 -15.15 -10.86
C SER A 342 -11.86 -16.25 -11.21
N LYS A 343 -11.44 -17.08 -10.23
CA LYS A 343 -10.56 -18.23 -10.47
C LYS A 343 -11.18 -19.28 -11.40
N LYS A 344 -12.50 -19.51 -11.33
CA LYS A 344 -13.20 -20.40 -12.28
C LYS A 344 -13.18 -19.81 -13.69
N LEU A 345 -13.49 -18.52 -13.83
CA LEU A 345 -13.45 -17.81 -15.11
C LEU A 345 -12.04 -17.84 -15.73
N ALA A 346 -11.00 -17.60 -14.93
CA ALA A 346 -9.62 -17.65 -15.40
C ALA A 346 -9.22 -19.06 -15.90
N LYS A 347 -9.67 -20.13 -15.23
CA LYS A 347 -9.47 -21.50 -15.71
C LYS A 347 -10.20 -21.78 -17.03
N GLU A 348 -11.42 -21.26 -17.19
CA GLU A 348 -12.19 -21.39 -18.44
C GLU A 348 -11.50 -20.64 -19.59
N LEU A 349 -11.00 -19.42 -19.34
CA LEU A 349 -10.23 -18.64 -20.30
C LEU A 349 -8.92 -19.35 -20.68
N GLN A 350 -8.19 -19.91 -19.71
CA GLN A 350 -6.99 -20.69 -19.99
C GLN A 350 -7.31 -21.92 -20.85
N ALA A 351 -8.37 -22.66 -20.54
CA ALA A 351 -8.79 -23.81 -21.33
C ALA A 351 -9.20 -23.41 -22.77
N ASN A 352 -9.82 -22.23 -22.94
CA ASN A 352 -10.13 -21.68 -24.26
C ASN A 352 -8.87 -21.25 -25.02
N LEU A 353 -7.89 -20.64 -24.33
CA LEU A 353 -6.60 -20.27 -24.93
C LEU A 353 -5.85 -21.51 -25.41
N ASP A 354 -5.79 -22.56 -24.59
CA ASP A 354 -5.16 -23.84 -24.95
C ASP A 354 -5.84 -24.48 -26.17
N ARG A 355 -7.18 -24.39 -26.27
CA ARG A 355 -7.92 -24.82 -27.48
C ARG A 355 -7.55 -24.01 -28.72
N VAL A 356 -7.44 -22.69 -28.61
CA VAL A 356 -7.04 -21.82 -29.74
C VAL A 356 -5.62 -22.12 -30.18
N LEU A 357 -4.69 -22.29 -29.23
CA LEU A 357 -3.31 -22.67 -29.51
C LEU A 357 -3.22 -24.05 -30.19
N ALA A 358 -4.03 -25.02 -29.74
CA ALA A 358 -4.12 -26.32 -30.39
C ALA A 358 -4.58 -26.20 -31.85
N LEU A 359 -5.59 -25.36 -32.14
CA LEU A 359 -6.06 -25.07 -33.49
C LEU A 359 -4.99 -24.37 -34.36
N GLN A 360 -4.21 -23.44 -33.78
CA GLN A 360 -3.12 -22.75 -34.49
C GLN A 360 -1.91 -23.64 -34.77
N SER A 361 -1.65 -24.63 -33.91
CA SER A 361 -0.49 -25.52 -34.04
C SER A 361 -0.60 -26.54 -35.19
N GLY A 362 -1.75 -26.61 -35.88
CA GLY A 362 -1.87 -27.28 -37.18
C GLY A 362 -1.61 -28.80 -37.17
N THR A 363 -1.50 -29.43 -36.00
CA THR A 363 -1.38 -30.88 -35.89
C THR A 363 -2.77 -31.51 -35.85
N GLY A 364 -3.37 -31.68 -37.02
CA GLY A 364 -4.46 -32.61 -37.26
C GLY A 364 -5.79 -31.97 -37.64
N GLY A 365 -5.94 -31.67 -38.93
CA GLY A 365 -7.24 -31.92 -39.58
C GLY A 365 -7.56 -33.42 -39.49
N PRO A 366 -8.83 -33.75 -39.26
CA PRO A 366 -9.63 -34.27 -40.36
C PRO A 366 -10.44 -33.12 -40.96
N GLU A 367 -10.40 -33.05 -42.29
CA GLU A 367 -11.19 -32.12 -43.10
C GLU A 367 -12.65 -32.08 -42.64
N VAL A 368 -13.11 -30.91 -42.21
CA VAL A 368 -14.55 -30.57 -42.19
C VAL A 368 -14.70 -29.21 -42.86
N PRO A 369 -15.70 -29.02 -43.75
CA PRO A 369 -15.81 -27.81 -44.55
C PRO A 369 -16.29 -26.61 -43.73
N VAL A 370 -15.61 -25.50 -43.97
CA VAL A 370 -16.00 -24.10 -43.82
C VAL A 370 -17.52 -23.85 -43.66
N GLU A 371 -17.92 -23.33 -42.50
CA GLU A 371 -18.88 -22.20 -42.42
C GLU A 371 -18.89 -21.55 -41.04
N ALA A 372 -19.10 -20.22 -41.04
CA ALA A 372 -19.38 -19.32 -39.90
C ALA A 372 -18.21 -18.63 -39.18
N ALA A 373 -17.96 -17.39 -39.63
CA ALA A 373 -17.63 -16.14 -38.94
C ALA A 373 -16.72 -16.14 -37.67
N PRO A 374 -15.62 -15.35 -37.66
CA PRO A 374 -14.83 -15.16 -36.46
C PRO A 374 -15.54 -14.18 -35.50
N ALA A 375 -15.92 -14.67 -34.32
CA ALA A 375 -16.15 -13.83 -33.16
C ALA A 375 -14.79 -13.63 -32.46
N GLU A 376 -14.31 -12.39 -32.47
CA GLU A 376 -13.12 -11.96 -31.73
C GLU A 376 -13.34 -12.21 -30.23
N VAL A 377 -12.60 -13.17 -29.66
CA VAL A 377 -12.55 -13.33 -28.20
C VAL A 377 -11.32 -12.55 -27.71
N PRO A 378 -11.51 -11.48 -26.93
CA PRO A 378 -10.41 -10.69 -26.42
C PRO A 378 -9.68 -11.48 -25.31
N VAL A 379 -8.40 -11.76 -25.55
CA VAL A 379 -7.48 -12.30 -24.53
C VAL A 379 -7.04 -11.12 -23.67
N THR A 380 -7.79 -10.80 -22.62
CA THR A 380 -7.41 -9.80 -21.62
C THR A 380 -6.90 -10.49 -20.36
N GLY A 381 -5.67 -10.17 -19.96
CA GLY A 381 -5.16 -10.45 -18.61
C GLY A 381 -6.01 -9.72 -17.56
N MET A 382 -5.78 -10.07 -16.27
CA MET A 382 -6.48 -9.44 -15.13
C MET A 382 -6.49 -7.93 -15.34
N THR A 383 -7.71 -7.40 -15.48
CA THR A 383 -7.91 -5.97 -15.72
C THR A 383 -7.42 -5.19 -14.51
N GLN A 384 -6.98 -3.95 -14.71
CA GLN A 384 -6.55 -3.08 -13.61
C GLN A 384 -7.62 -2.98 -12.51
N ALA A 385 -8.90 -3.05 -12.88
CA ALA A 385 -10.01 -3.10 -11.94
C ALA A 385 -9.97 -4.33 -11.00
N GLU A 386 -9.65 -5.52 -11.52
CA GLU A 386 -9.52 -6.73 -10.71
C GLU A 386 -8.29 -6.68 -9.79
N MET A 387 -7.21 -6.02 -10.20
CA MET A 387 -6.04 -5.79 -9.32
C MET A 387 -6.34 -4.78 -8.21
N ASP A 388 -7.05 -3.70 -8.53
CA ASP A 388 -7.46 -2.69 -7.55
C ASP A 388 -8.45 -3.29 -6.53
N GLU A 389 -9.31 -4.21 -6.97
CA GLU A 389 -10.23 -4.96 -6.10
C GLU A 389 -9.47 -5.92 -5.16
N LEU A 390 -8.46 -6.63 -5.67
CA LEU A 390 -7.53 -7.44 -4.85
C LEU A 390 -6.76 -6.62 -3.82
N ALA A 391 -6.31 -5.41 -4.17
CA ALA A 391 -5.65 -4.52 -3.22
C ALA A 391 -6.62 -4.05 -2.12
N ARG A 392 -7.88 -3.76 -2.48
CA ARG A 392 -8.94 -3.45 -1.52
C ARG A 392 -9.20 -4.61 -0.56
N LEU A 393 -9.13 -5.84 -1.05
CA LEU A 393 -9.33 -7.05 -0.24
C LEU A 393 -8.29 -7.23 0.86
N CYS A 394 -7.03 -7.02 0.53
CA CYS A 394 -5.95 -7.11 1.51
C CYS A 394 -6.08 -6.06 2.62
N LEU A 395 -6.61 -4.86 2.31
CA LEU A 395 -6.89 -3.82 3.30
C LEU A 395 -8.02 -4.24 4.26
N VAL A 396 -9.11 -4.80 3.73
CA VAL A 396 -10.24 -5.28 4.54
C VAL A 396 -9.81 -6.42 5.48
N GLU A 397 -8.99 -7.37 5.00
CA GLU A 397 -8.47 -8.48 5.81
C GLU A 397 -7.60 -7.97 6.98
N ALA A 398 -6.77 -6.96 6.72
CA ALA A 398 -5.95 -6.33 7.75
C ALA A 398 -6.80 -5.61 8.83
N ASP A 399 -7.89 -4.96 8.44
CA ASP A 399 -8.79 -4.28 9.38
C ASP A 399 -9.64 -5.26 10.20
N VAL A 400 -10.01 -6.41 9.63
CA VAL A 400 -10.66 -7.52 10.36
C VAL A 400 -9.76 -8.05 11.47
N GLU A 401 -8.47 -8.28 11.20
CA GLU A 401 -7.53 -8.74 12.23
C GLU A 401 -7.31 -7.70 13.34
N LYS A 402 -7.30 -6.40 13.00
CA LYS A 402 -7.29 -5.33 14.02
C LYS A 402 -8.54 -5.34 14.89
N LEU A 403 -9.72 -5.54 14.31
CA LEU A 403 -10.99 -5.62 15.04
C LEU A 403 -11.02 -6.85 15.97
N LYS A 404 -10.57 -8.02 15.51
CA LYS A 404 -10.43 -9.21 16.37
C LYS A 404 -9.52 -8.95 17.57
N ALA A 405 -8.37 -8.32 17.35
CA ALA A 405 -7.42 -8.00 18.43
C ALA A 405 -8.02 -7.01 19.45
N LYS A 406 -8.77 -6.00 18.99
CA LYS A 406 -9.50 -5.07 19.88
C LYS A 406 -10.56 -5.79 20.70
N LEU A 407 -11.33 -6.67 20.07
CA LEU A 407 -12.42 -7.41 20.71
C LEU A 407 -11.89 -8.40 21.77
N GLN A 408 -10.79 -9.09 21.48
CA GLN A 408 -10.10 -9.92 22.46
C GLN A 408 -9.65 -9.11 23.67
N LYS A 409 -9.02 -7.95 23.45
CA LYS A 409 -8.60 -7.06 24.54
C LYS A 409 -9.77 -6.59 25.42
N LYS A 410 -10.93 -6.32 24.81
CA LYS A 410 -12.15 -5.94 25.56
C LYS A 410 -12.75 -7.11 26.34
N ASN A 411 -12.71 -8.32 25.80
CA ASN A 411 -13.11 -9.53 26.54
C ASN A 411 -12.25 -9.74 27.78
N ASP A 412 -10.94 -9.57 27.65
CA ASP A 412 -10.01 -9.72 28.77
C ASP A 412 -10.26 -8.63 29.86
N GLN A 413 -10.56 -7.40 29.44
CA GLN A 413 -10.92 -6.28 30.33
C GLN A 413 -12.25 -6.51 31.06
N ILE A 414 -13.28 -7.04 30.38
CA ILE A 414 -14.56 -7.40 31.02
C ILE A 414 -14.35 -8.54 32.02
N LYS A 415 -13.57 -9.56 31.65
CA LYS A 415 -13.27 -10.69 32.53
C LYS A 415 -12.56 -10.22 33.80
N SER A 416 -11.64 -9.27 33.72
CA SER A 416 -10.96 -8.71 34.89
C SER A 416 -11.85 -7.81 35.77
N LEU A 417 -12.97 -7.29 35.23
CA LEU A 417 -13.95 -6.51 36.00
C LEU A 417 -15.00 -7.40 36.67
N GLN A 418 -15.18 -8.63 36.18
CA GLN A 418 -16.10 -9.63 36.76
C GLN A 418 -15.45 -10.48 37.86
N GLU A 419 -14.12 -10.63 37.83
CA GLU A 419 -13.29 -11.21 38.90
C GLU A 419 -13.02 -10.19 40.02
#